data_AF-A0A1W9GHI0-F1
#
_entry.id   AF-A0A1W9GHI0-F1
#
_cell.length_a   1.000
_cell.length_b   1.000
_cell.length_c   1.000
_cell.angle_alpha   90.00
_cell.angle_beta   90.00
_cell.angle_gamma   90.00
#
_symmetry.space_group_name_H-M   'P 1'
#
loop_
_entity.id
_entity.type
_entity.pdbx_description
1 polymer ?
#
loop_
_entity_poly.entity_id
_entity_poly.type
_entity_poly.pdbx_seq_one_letter_code
_entity_poly.pdbx_strand_id
1 'polypeptide(L)'
;MSELGQRLIERVRHHAVENPDFVYQPANEDDEYLPGVCSYIRDGKPSCLVGHALWDCGVIDDTLGEDLNTWTDIRSLDLRMNLAVDAEEIQWLSDVQDAQDIKIPWGTAVKRADDE
;
A
#
# COMPACT_ATOMS: atom_id res chain seq x y z
N MET A 1 3.95 13.70 12.07
CA MET A 1 2.96 12.60 12.17
C MET A 1 1.54 13.16 12.08
N SER A 2 0.74 12.66 11.14
CA SER A 2 -0.64 13.05 10.87
C SER A 2 -1.63 12.03 11.48
N GLU A 3 -2.89 12.44 11.71
CA GLU A 3 -3.91 11.50 12.22
C GLU A 3 -4.18 10.36 11.22
N LEU A 4 -4.30 10.69 9.93
CA LEU A 4 -4.56 9.69 8.90
C LEU A 4 -3.37 8.75 8.69
N GLY A 5 -2.15 9.29 8.61
CA GLY A 5 -0.94 8.50 8.42
C GLY A 5 -0.72 7.50 9.55
N GLN A 6 -0.89 7.92 10.81
CA GLN A 6 -0.86 6.99 11.95
C GLN A 6 -1.87 5.85 11.82
N ARG A 7 -3.11 6.17 11.42
CA ARG A 7 -4.15 5.15 11.22
C ARG A 7 -3.82 4.20 10.07
N LEU A 8 -3.25 4.70 8.98
CA LEU A 8 -2.79 3.87 7.86
C LEU A 8 -1.68 2.91 8.31
N ILE A 9 -0.66 3.41 9.01
CA ILE A 9 0.45 2.60 9.54
C ILE A 9 -0.07 1.53 10.49
N GLU A 10 -0.99 1.89 11.40
CA GLU A 10 -1.62 0.94 12.32
C GLU A 10 -2.34 -0.19 11.55
N ARG A 11 -3.09 0.15 10.50
CA ARG A 11 -3.79 -0.83 9.67
C ARG A 11 -2.84 -1.70 8.86
N VAL A 12 -1.78 -1.13 8.30
CA VAL A 12 -0.72 -1.91 7.62
C VAL A 12 -0.11 -2.94 8.58
N ARG A 13 0.26 -2.51 9.80
CA ARG A 13 0.80 -3.43 10.82
C ARG A 13 -0.21 -4.51 11.20
N HIS A 14 -1.49 -4.16 11.34
CA HIS A 14 -2.55 -5.12 11.63
C HIS A 14 -2.65 -6.21 10.56
N HIS A 15 -2.76 -5.85 9.28
CA HIS A 15 -2.83 -6.82 8.16
C HIS A 15 -1.57 -7.68 8.06
N ALA A 16 -0.40 -7.10 8.30
CA ALA A 16 0.86 -7.83 8.32
C ALA A 16 0.97 -8.81 9.50
N VAL A 17 0.36 -8.52 10.66
CA VAL A 17 0.29 -9.46 11.80
C VAL A 17 -0.70 -10.59 11.52
N GLU A 18 -1.82 -10.30 10.85
CA GLU A 18 -2.78 -11.34 10.47
C GLU A 18 -2.25 -12.28 9.38
N ASN A 19 -1.38 -11.76 8.49
CA ASN A 19 -0.87 -12.48 7.34
C ASN A 19 0.66 -12.29 7.15
N PRO A 20 1.49 -12.69 8.12
CA PRO A 20 2.92 -12.32 8.15
C PRO A 20 3.73 -12.95 7.03
N ASP A 21 3.36 -14.16 6.60
CA ASP A 21 4.04 -14.93 5.56
C ASP A 21 3.45 -14.70 4.16
N PHE A 22 2.43 -13.85 4.03
CA PHE A 22 1.80 -13.59 2.74
C PHE A 22 2.74 -12.80 1.82
N VAL A 23 2.95 -13.32 0.61
CA VAL A 23 3.73 -12.69 -0.45
C VAL A 23 2.78 -12.20 -1.53
N TYR A 24 2.77 -10.90 -1.76
CA TYR A 24 1.89 -10.29 -2.76
C TYR A 24 2.20 -10.75 -4.18
N GLN A 25 1.15 -11.05 -4.92
CA GLN A 25 1.20 -11.44 -6.33
C GLN A 25 0.49 -10.36 -7.18
N PRO A 26 1.26 -9.48 -7.85
CA PRO A 26 0.75 -8.49 -8.79
C PRO A 26 -0.02 -9.17 -9.93
N ALA A 27 -1.05 -8.51 -10.45
CA ALA A 27 -1.79 -9.03 -11.60
C ALA A 27 -1.04 -8.81 -12.94
N ASN A 28 -0.06 -7.92 -12.93
CA ASN A 28 0.76 -7.44 -14.04
C ASN A 28 2.17 -8.05 -14.02
N GLU A 29 2.39 -9.23 -13.42
CA GLU A 29 3.73 -9.85 -13.42
C GLU A 29 4.27 -10.09 -14.83
N ASP A 30 3.39 -10.47 -15.76
CA ASP A 30 3.74 -10.75 -17.16
C ASP A 30 3.64 -9.50 -18.07
N ASP A 31 3.38 -8.32 -17.50
CA ASP A 31 3.27 -7.07 -18.28
C ASP A 31 4.66 -6.59 -18.72
N GLU A 32 4.85 -6.37 -20.02
CA GLU A 32 6.13 -5.97 -20.61
C GLU A 32 6.55 -4.55 -20.23
N TYR A 33 5.58 -3.69 -19.87
CA TYR A 33 5.80 -2.28 -19.56
C TYR A 33 5.78 -1.99 -18.06
N LEU A 34 5.09 -2.81 -17.28
CA LEU A 34 4.93 -2.68 -15.82
C LEU A 34 4.99 -4.03 -15.08
N PRO A 35 6.10 -4.77 -15.14
CA PRO A 35 6.18 -6.00 -14.38
C PRO A 35 6.26 -5.66 -12.88
N GLY A 36 5.31 -6.16 -12.10
CA GLY A 36 5.49 -6.33 -10.66
C GLY A 36 5.00 -5.22 -9.73
N VAL A 37 4.45 -4.12 -10.25
CA VAL A 37 3.96 -3.01 -9.41
C VAL A 37 2.62 -3.37 -8.77
N CYS A 38 2.45 -3.12 -7.47
CA CYS A 38 1.19 -3.39 -6.81
C CYS A 38 0.05 -2.44 -7.22
N SER A 39 -1.19 -2.87 -6.94
CA SER A 39 -2.40 -2.07 -7.13
C SER A 39 -3.15 -2.00 -5.80
N TYR A 40 -3.71 -0.83 -5.49
CA TYR A 40 -4.46 -0.66 -4.24
C TYR A 40 -5.75 -1.47 -4.24
N ILE A 41 -6.50 -1.42 -5.34
CA ILE A 41 -7.74 -2.19 -5.55
C ILE A 41 -7.60 -3.08 -6.77
N ARG A 42 -8.11 -4.31 -6.65
CA ARG A 42 -8.26 -5.29 -7.73
C ARG A 42 -9.61 -5.97 -7.60
N ASP A 43 -10.34 -6.09 -8.71
CA ASP A 43 -11.67 -6.73 -8.75
C ASP A 43 -12.65 -6.16 -7.72
N GLY A 44 -12.62 -4.83 -7.52
CA GLY A 44 -13.49 -4.13 -6.56
C GLY A 44 -13.18 -4.40 -5.09
N LYS A 45 -11.97 -4.88 -4.77
CA LYS A 45 -11.51 -5.19 -3.41
C LYS A 45 -10.09 -4.67 -3.17
N PRO A 46 -9.69 -4.39 -1.92
CA PRO A 46 -8.31 -4.07 -1.62
C PRO A 46 -7.39 -5.25 -2.01
N SER A 47 -6.20 -4.95 -2.52
CA SER A 47 -5.29 -5.95 -3.09
C SER A 47 -3.93 -5.94 -2.42
N CYS A 48 -3.19 -4.83 -2.47
CA CYS A 48 -1.89 -4.72 -1.83
C CYS A 48 -2.02 -4.33 -0.35
N LEU A 49 -0.95 -4.52 0.43
CA LEU A 49 -0.97 -4.27 1.87
C LEU A 49 -1.39 -2.83 2.23
N VAL A 50 -0.82 -1.83 1.53
CA VAL A 50 -1.22 -0.43 1.71
C VAL A 50 -2.64 -0.18 1.19
N GLY A 51 -3.07 -0.88 0.13
CA GLY A 51 -4.44 -0.86 -0.37
C GLY A 51 -5.46 -1.32 0.67
N HIS A 52 -5.14 -2.38 1.42
CA HIS A 52 -5.96 -2.84 2.55
C HIS A 52 -6.09 -1.77 3.65
N ALA A 53 -4.99 -1.09 4.00
CA ALA A 53 -5.03 -0.02 5.00
C ALA A 53 -5.82 1.21 4.53
N LEU A 54 -5.63 1.63 3.28
CA LEU A 54 -6.38 2.73 2.67
C LEU A 54 -7.88 2.44 2.65
N TRP A 55 -8.26 1.20 2.31
CA TRP A 55 -9.65 0.75 2.29
C TRP A 55 -10.27 0.78 3.69
N ASP A 56 -9.59 0.20 4.68
CA ASP A 56 -10.07 0.18 6.08
C ASP A 56 -10.23 1.58 6.67
N CYS A 57 -9.41 2.53 6.23
CA CYS A 57 -9.50 3.92 6.63
C CYS A 57 -10.57 4.72 5.87
N GLY A 58 -11.22 4.13 4.86
CA GLY A 58 -12.22 4.79 4.02
C GLY A 58 -11.62 5.83 3.07
N VAL A 59 -10.33 5.70 2.74
CA VAL A 59 -9.64 6.58 1.77
C VAL A 59 -9.96 6.14 0.34
N ILE A 60 -10.08 4.83 0.14
CA ILE A 60 -10.43 4.23 -1.15
C ILE A 60 -11.58 3.24 -0.96
N ASP A 61 -12.35 3.00 -2.02
CA ASP A 61 -13.46 2.04 -2.07
C ASP A 61 -13.61 1.44 -3.49
N ASP A 62 -14.65 0.63 -3.71
CA ASP A 62 -14.92 0.00 -5.02
C ASP A 62 -15.34 0.99 -6.12
N THR A 63 -15.61 2.25 -5.77
CA THR A 63 -15.95 3.31 -6.72
C THR A 63 -14.71 4.07 -7.19
N LEU A 64 -13.58 3.92 -6.49
CA LEU A 64 -12.31 4.47 -6.91
C LEU A 64 -11.88 3.78 -8.21
N GLY A 65 -12.06 4.48 -9.33
CA GLY A 65 -11.79 3.93 -10.66
C GLY A 65 -10.34 3.45 -10.85
N GLU A 66 -10.14 2.59 -11.84
CA GLU A 66 -8.84 2.01 -12.21
C GLU A 66 -7.73 3.06 -12.45
N ASP A 67 -8.12 4.32 -12.75
CA ASP A 67 -7.26 5.50 -12.94
C ASP A 67 -6.50 5.96 -11.67
N LEU A 68 -6.88 5.48 -10.48
CA LEU A 68 -6.17 5.71 -9.22
C LEU A 68 -5.44 4.46 -8.71
N ASN A 69 -5.77 3.29 -9.26
CA ASN A 69 -5.17 1.99 -8.90
C ASN A 69 -3.88 1.67 -9.62
N THR A 70 -3.66 2.31 -10.76
CA THR A 70 -2.48 2.10 -11.58
C THR A 70 -1.53 3.30 -11.40
N TRP A 71 -0.23 3.02 -11.29
CA TRP A 71 0.86 4.01 -11.39
C TRP A 71 1.11 4.96 -10.21
N THR A 72 0.38 4.85 -9.10
CA THR A 72 0.41 5.88 -8.06
C THR A 72 1.04 5.31 -6.78
N ASP A 73 2.29 5.68 -6.48
CA ASP A 73 2.87 5.55 -5.15
C ASP A 73 2.05 6.35 -4.11
N ILE A 74 2.19 6.04 -2.82
CA ILE A 74 1.38 6.69 -1.77
C ILE A 74 1.53 8.21 -1.72
N ARG A 75 2.69 8.76 -2.12
CA ARG A 75 2.92 10.20 -2.19
C ARG A 75 2.10 10.83 -3.30
N SER A 76 2.07 10.20 -4.47
CA SER A 76 1.25 10.65 -5.59
C SER A 76 -0.24 10.60 -5.23
N LEU A 77 -0.67 9.62 -4.43
CA LEU A 77 -2.04 9.52 -3.92
C LEU A 77 -2.35 10.65 -2.93
N ASP A 78 -1.47 10.88 -1.95
CA ASP A 78 -1.58 11.98 -0.98
C ASP A 78 -1.73 13.34 -1.66
N LEU A 79 -0.91 13.63 -2.67
CA LEU A 79 -0.98 14.88 -3.42
C LEU A 79 -2.28 15.02 -4.22
N ARG A 80 -2.76 13.93 -4.83
CA ARG A 80 -3.96 13.94 -5.67
C ARG A 80 -5.25 14.05 -4.86
N MET A 81 -5.28 13.45 -3.67
CA MET A 81 -6.45 13.42 -2.79
C MET A 81 -6.36 14.41 -1.62
N ASN A 82 -5.22 15.10 -1.47
CA ASN A 82 -4.92 16.02 -0.38
C ASN A 82 -5.15 15.36 0.99
N LEU A 83 -4.56 14.17 1.20
CA LEU A 83 -4.75 13.35 2.40
C LEU A 83 -4.04 13.94 3.63
N ALA A 84 -3.08 14.85 3.41
CA ALA A 84 -2.29 15.51 4.45
C ALA A 84 -1.52 14.52 5.33
N VAL A 85 -0.99 13.46 4.72
CA VAL A 85 -0.12 12.48 5.37
C VAL A 85 1.26 13.12 5.57
N ASP A 86 1.88 12.85 6.72
CA ASP A 86 3.22 13.39 7.02
C ASP A 86 4.29 12.78 6.12
N ALA A 87 5.35 13.53 5.83
CA ALA A 87 6.43 13.06 4.97
C ALA A 87 7.12 11.79 5.50
N GLU A 88 7.30 11.66 6.82
CA GLU A 88 7.87 10.45 7.43
C GLU A 88 6.93 9.25 7.28
N GLU A 89 5.62 9.49 7.35
CA GLU A 89 4.60 8.44 7.20
C GLU A 89 4.48 8.00 5.73
N ILE A 90 4.56 8.95 4.78
CA ILE A 90 4.64 8.66 3.34
C ILE A 90 5.87 7.81 3.03
N GLN A 91 7.02 8.15 3.61
CA GLN A 91 8.26 7.39 3.42
C GLN A 91 8.08 5.96 3.91
N TRP A 92 7.64 5.79 5.17
CA TRP A 92 7.40 4.47 5.74
C TRP A 92 6.41 3.61 4.91
N LEU A 93 5.31 4.21 4.45
CA LEU A 93 4.33 3.51 3.59
C LEU A 93 4.94 3.13 2.23
N SER A 94 5.80 3.97 1.67
CA SER A 94 6.52 3.67 0.43
C SER A 94 7.50 2.51 0.61
N ASP A 95 8.27 2.49 1.70
CA ASP A 95 9.24 1.42 1.98
C ASP A 95 8.56 0.06 2.14
N VAL A 96 7.36 0.04 2.76
CA VAL A 96 6.53 -1.17 2.84
C VAL A 96 6.07 -1.64 1.46
N GLN A 97 5.61 -0.73 0.59
CA GLN A 97 5.21 -1.07 -0.78
C GLN A 97 6.39 -1.60 -1.59
N ASP A 98 7.53 -0.92 -1.56
CA ASP A 98 8.72 -1.33 -2.30
C ASP A 98 9.19 -2.73 -1.86
N ALA A 99 9.21 -3.00 -0.55
CA ALA A 99 9.55 -4.32 -0.03
C ALA A 99 8.57 -5.41 -0.50
N GLN A 100 7.26 -5.13 -0.45
CA GLN A 100 6.25 -6.05 -0.94
C GLN A 100 6.42 -6.34 -2.44
N ASP A 101 6.66 -5.31 -3.25
CA ASP A 101 6.71 -5.40 -4.71
C ASP A 101 7.92 -6.23 -5.17
N ILE A 102 8.99 -6.26 -4.38
CA ILE A 102 10.13 -7.20 -4.56
C ILE A 102 9.94 -8.56 -3.86
N LYS A 103 8.69 -8.97 -3.60
CA LYS A 103 8.29 -10.30 -3.08
C LYS A 103 8.68 -10.60 -1.63
N ILE A 104 8.88 -9.55 -0.82
CA ILE A 104 9.07 -9.76 0.61
C ILE A 104 7.71 -10.03 1.28
N PRO A 105 7.61 -11.03 2.18
CA PRO A 105 6.40 -11.27 2.95
C PRO A 105 5.98 -10.03 3.76
N TRP A 106 4.69 -9.79 3.90
CA TRP A 106 4.13 -8.60 4.55
C TRP A 106 4.69 -8.33 5.95
N GLY A 107 4.82 -9.36 6.79
CA GLY A 107 5.41 -9.20 8.12
C GLY A 107 6.87 -8.75 8.08
N THR A 108 7.63 -9.20 7.09
CA THR A 108 9.03 -8.79 6.90
C THR A 108 9.13 -7.40 6.28
N ALA A 109 8.23 -7.03 5.37
CA ALA A 109 8.18 -5.70 4.77
C ALA A 109 7.97 -4.62 5.84
N VAL A 110 6.98 -4.83 6.73
CA VAL A 110 6.71 -3.94 7.86
C VAL A 110 7.90 -3.86 8.81
N LYS A 111 8.50 -5.00 9.17
CA LYS A 111 9.66 -5.00 10.06
C LYS A 111 10.83 -4.18 9.50
N ARG A 112 11.08 -4.26 8.18
CA ARG A 112 12.14 -3.47 7.54
C ARG A 112 11.87 -1.97 7.67
N ALA A 113 10.65 -1.54 7.35
CA ALA A 113 10.27 -0.14 7.46
C ALA A 113 10.29 0.38 8.92
N ASP A 114 10.06 -0.49 9.92
CA ASP A 114 10.18 -0.15 11.34
C ASP A 114 11.64 -0.04 11.84
N ASP A 115 12.60 -0.68 11.16
CA ASP A 115 14.01 -0.77 11.58
C ASP A 115 14.92 0.27 10.88
N GLU A 116 14.41 1.04 9.90
CA GLU A 116 15.11 2.14 9.19
C GLU A 116 15.05 3.49 9.93
#